data_AF-A0A6L4AWW4-F1
#
_entry.id   AF-A0A6L4AWW4-F1
#
_cell.length_a   1.000
_cell.length_b   1.000
_cell.length_c   1.000
_cell.angle_alpha   90.00
_cell.angle_beta   90.00
_cell.angle_gamma   90.00
#
_symmetry.space_group_name_H-M   'P 1'
#
loop_
_entity.id
_entity.type
_entity.pdbx_description
1 polymer ?
#
loop_
_entity_poly.entity_id
_entity_poly.type
_entity_poly.pdbx_seq_one_letter_code
_entity_poly.pdbx_strand_id
1 'polypeptide(L)'
;MATLAHSHSHTSAIAPRIYGGGVALVALVALAGWLAVYPFGPWLAGVLLAVYMALVLIQPALWLVLLPALWPVIDLAPWSGQIHINESDALALATLAGLGLRELLAPPPPTLQGRAPVKLRVGALACFGLLAVAVTIATLRGLRPFPPLDAASLVGYGTPLNSLRVAKGYILAFALIPFLHLAIRRDGEPALRRFAAGVTLGLGACALGALWERMAFPGLTNFAADYRSAALFWEMHVGGAALDAWLSLSFPFALAHLRSARSRSGRVLALILVGLGSYALFTTFSRIVYASMLVSGAVLALAAWRQPARRDVAEGGSGPAPVLALLAAAGLAGCALSFQSGGYRGMAAFAGLLMLAYLGGAVLREGKGAVLAGGGLAGLLLAGVTGVLAWWLPKGVYGVYGLAWCIAAAVLVGGLRGRLTAPPALVAALLAWLAVHAVLVSAFWGEMAGLPGVARVLPWRD
;
A
#
# COMPACT_ATOMS: atom_id res chain seq x y z
N MET A 1 4.23 -50.55 -27.81
CA MET A 1 5.08 -49.44 -27.32
C MET A 1 4.26 -48.47 -26.46
N ALA A 2 3.84 -48.91 -25.27
CA ALA A 2 3.05 -48.09 -24.36
C ALA A 2 3.29 -48.53 -22.91
N THR A 3 4.47 -48.24 -22.35
CA THR A 3 4.78 -48.50 -20.92
C THR A 3 6.07 -47.79 -20.46
N LEU A 4 6.24 -46.49 -20.72
CA LEU A 4 7.37 -45.73 -20.12
C LEU A 4 7.00 -44.26 -19.83
N ALA A 5 5.99 -44.03 -18.99
CA ALA A 5 5.64 -42.67 -18.57
C ALA A 5 5.19 -42.55 -17.11
N HIS A 6 5.77 -43.32 -16.17
CA HIS A 6 5.34 -43.29 -14.76
C HIS A 6 6.45 -43.19 -13.69
N SER A 7 7.72 -42.96 -14.04
CA SER A 7 8.79 -42.96 -13.02
C SER A 7 9.30 -41.58 -12.53
N HIS A 8 8.81 -40.46 -13.06
CA HIS A 8 9.35 -39.13 -12.69
C HIS A 8 8.61 -38.38 -11.55
N SER A 9 7.58 -38.95 -10.94
CA SER A 9 6.74 -38.22 -9.95
C SER A 9 7.17 -38.38 -8.49
N HIS A 10 7.83 -39.49 -8.10
CA HIS A 10 8.00 -39.82 -6.68
C HIS A 10 9.14 -39.06 -5.97
N THR A 11 10.23 -38.71 -6.65
CA THR A 11 11.40 -38.06 -6.02
C THR A 11 11.22 -36.54 -5.81
N SER A 12 10.39 -35.88 -6.63
CA SER A 12 10.16 -34.42 -6.52
C SER A 12 9.30 -34.00 -5.31
N ALA A 13 8.55 -34.93 -4.72
CA ALA A 13 7.64 -34.67 -3.60
C ALA A 13 8.32 -34.75 -2.22
N ILE A 14 9.54 -35.28 -2.13
CA ILE A 14 10.22 -35.55 -0.85
C ILE A 14 10.73 -34.26 -0.21
N ALA A 15 11.37 -33.38 -0.98
CA ALA A 15 11.94 -32.15 -0.45
C ALA A 15 10.88 -31.20 0.17
N PRO A 16 9.72 -30.94 -0.46
CA PRO A 16 8.65 -30.16 0.17
C PRO A 16 8.10 -30.78 1.46
N ARG A 17 8.05 -32.12 1.54
CA ARG A 17 7.58 -32.84 2.74
C ARG A 17 8.56 -32.73 3.90
N ILE A 18 9.85 -32.92 3.65
CA ILE A 18 10.89 -32.79 4.68
C ILE A 18 10.93 -31.35 5.20
N TYR A 19 10.95 -30.38 4.29
CA TYR A 19 10.89 -28.96 4.65
C TYR A 19 9.62 -28.64 5.46
N GLY A 20 8.45 -29.09 4.97
CA GLY A 20 7.17 -28.89 5.63
C GLY A 20 7.13 -29.46 7.04
N GLY A 21 7.57 -30.71 7.22
CA GLY A 21 7.64 -31.34 8.54
C GLY A 21 8.58 -30.63 9.51
N GLY A 22 9.79 -30.27 9.05
CA GLY A 22 10.77 -29.55 9.87
C GLY A 22 10.27 -28.17 10.31
N VAL A 23 9.72 -27.39 9.37
CA VAL A 23 9.15 -26.07 9.66
C VAL A 23 7.94 -26.17 10.57
N ALA A 24 7.06 -27.16 10.37
CA ALA A 24 5.92 -27.37 11.25
C ALA A 24 6.34 -27.66 12.69
N LEU A 25 7.34 -28.51 12.89
CA LEU A 25 7.87 -28.82 14.22
C LEU A 25 8.42 -27.56 14.90
N VAL A 26 9.28 -26.81 14.21
CA VAL A 26 9.86 -25.56 14.76
C VAL A 26 8.75 -24.55 15.09
N ALA A 27 7.77 -24.39 14.20
CA ALA A 27 6.68 -23.46 14.40
C ALA A 27 5.77 -23.86 15.58
N LEU A 28 5.45 -25.14 15.74
CA LEU A 28 4.67 -25.64 16.87
C LEU A 28 5.40 -25.47 18.21
N VAL A 29 6.71 -25.74 18.24
CA VAL A 29 7.55 -25.51 19.44
C VAL A 29 7.59 -24.02 19.78
N ALA A 30 7.80 -23.15 18.80
CA ALA A 30 7.81 -21.70 19.01
C ALA A 30 6.45 -21.17 19.50
N LEU A 31 5.34 -21.66 18.95
CA LEU A 31 3.99 -21.33 19.40
C LEU A 31 3.72 -21.79 20.83
N ALA A 32 4.13 -23.01 21.19
CA ALA A 32 4.00 -23.50 22.55
C ALA A 32 4.79 -22.64 23.54
N GLY A 33 6.03 -22.26 23.18
CA GLY A 33 6.85 -21.33 23.96
C GLY A 33 6.22 -19.96 24.12
N TRP A 34 5.67 -19.38 23.04
CA TRP A 34 4.98 -18.10 23.08
C TRP A 34 3.71 -18.14 23.94
N LEU A 35 2.87 -19.17 23.78
CA LEU A 35 1.66 -19.36 24.59
C LEU A 35 1.97 -19.52 26.07
N ALA A 36 3.09 -20.16 26.44
CA ALA A 36 3.49 -20.33 27.83
C ALA A 36 3.77 -19.00 28.55
N VAL A 37 4.13 -17.95 27.81
CA VAL A 37 4.47 -16.62 28.35
C VAL A 37 3.46 -15.54 27.94
N TYR A 38 2.38 -15.91 27.24
CA TYR A 38 1.42 -14.96 26.70
C TYR A 38 0.51 -14.38 27.81
N PRO A 39 0.44 -13.05 27.99
CA PRO A 39 -0.27 -12.46 29.13
C PRO A 39 -1.79 -12.45 28.98
N PHE A 40 -2.34 -12.48 27.76
CA PHE A 40 -3.78 -12.37 27.54
C PHE A 40 -4.46 -13.72 27.33
N GLY A 41 -4.65 -14.46 28.40
CA GLY A 41 -5.48 -15.68 28.38
C GLY A 41 -4.95 -16.69 27.34
N PRO A 42 -3.83 -17.38 27.61
CA PRO A 42 -3.17 -18.26 26.64
C PRO A 42 -4.10 -19.34 26.06
N TRP A 43 -5.14 -19.74 26.80
CA TRP A 43 -6.18 -20.63 26.29
C TRP A 43 -6.98 -20.05 25.12
N LEU A 44 -7.43 -18.81 25.21
CA LEU A 44 -8.18 -18.16 24.14
C LEU A 44 -7.29 -17.96 22.91
N ALA A 45 -6.07 -17.48 23.10
CA ALA A 45 -5.09 -17.35 22.02
C ALA A 45 -4.79 -18.71 21.37
N GLY A 46 -4.58 -19.75 22.18
CA GLY A 46 -4.37 -21.12 21.71
C GLY A 46 -5.55 -21.65 20.88
N VAL A 47 -6.78 -21.44 21.33
CA VAL A 47 -7.99 -21.84 20.58
C VAL A 47 -8.10 -21.08 19.26
N LEU A 48 -7.91 -19.76 19.25
CA LEU A 48 -7.97 -18.95 18.03
C LEU A 48 -6.89 -19.36 17.02
N LEU A 49 -5.66 -19.59 17.47
CA LEU A 49 -4.56 -20.07 16.63
C LEU A 49 -4.80 -21.50 16.14
N ALA A 50 -5.37 -22.39 16.96
CA ALA A 50 -5.73 -23.74 16.55
C ALA A 50 -6.83 -23.74 15.49
N VAL A 51 -7.86 -22.89 15.64
CA VAL A 51 -8.91 -22.70 14.62
C VAL A 51 -8.30 -22.17 13.32
N TYR A 52 -7.46 -21.14 13.40
CA TYR A 52 -6.76 -20.61 12.23
C TYR A 52 -5.89 -21.67 11.54
N MET A 53 -5.10 -22.41 12.30
CA MET A 53 -4.26 -23.50 11.80
C MET A 53 -5.11 -24.60 11.14
N ALA A 54 -6.24 -24.98 11.75
CA ALA A 54 -7.19 -25.93 11.18
C ALA A 54 -7.76 -25.44 9.84
N LEU A 55 -8.12 -24.15 9.73
CA LEU A 55 -8.56 -23.55 8.45
C LEU A 55 -7.48 -23.66 7.37
N VAL A 56 -6.22 -23.37 7.71
CA VAL A 56 -5.07 -23.49 6.79
C VAL A 56 -4.80 -24.95 6.42
N LEU A 57 -4.96 -25.89 7.36
CA LEU A 57 -4.84 -27.33 7.13
C LEU A 57 -5.92 -27.85 6.16
N ILE A 58 -7.16 -27.43 6.34
CA ILE A 58 -8.28 -27.87 5.50
C ILE A 58 -8.23 -27.19 4.13
N GLN A 59 -7.94 -25.89 4.10
CA GLN A 59 -7.89 -25.07 2.88
C GLN A 59 -6.60 -24.24 2.84
N PRO A 60 -5.48 -24.83 2.36
CA PRO A 60 -4.17 -24.15 2.31
C PRO A 60 -4.15 -22.88 1.46
N ALA A 61 -5.12 -22.64 0.58
CA ALA A 61 -5.17 -21.39 -0.16
C ALA A 61 -5.61 -20.19 0.70
N LEU A 62 -6.21 -20.42 1.89
CA LEU A 62 -6.75 -19.36 2.75
C LEU A 62 -5.67 -18.47 3.37
N TRP A 63 -4.48 -18.99 3.69
CA TRP A 63 -3.44 -18.15 4.30
C TRP A 63 -3.01 -17.00 3.39
N LEU A 64 -3.07 -17.17 2.06
CA LEU A 64 -2.77 -16.13 1.08
C LEU A 64 -3.70 -14.92 1.24
N VAL A 65 -4.91 -15.13 1.77
CA VAL A 65 -5.85 -14.05 2.07
C VAL A 65 -5.72 -13.64 3.54
N LEU A 66 -5.85 -14.59 4.46
CA LEU A 66 -6.01 -14.31 5.89
C LEU A 66 -4.73 -13.77 6.54
N LEU A 67 -3.55 -14.33 6.22
CA LEU A 67 -2.30 -13.85 6.82
C LEU A 67 -2.07 -12.37 6.52
N PRO A 68 -1.97 -11.91 5.25
CA PRO A 68 -1.74 -10.49 4.97
C PRO A 68 -2.92 -9.59 5.37
N ALA A 69 -4.15 -10.11 5.46
CA ALA A 69 -5.29 -9.33 5.90
C ALA A 69 -5.28 -9.03 7.41
N LEU A 70 -4.87 -10.01 8.23
CA LEU A 70 -4.88 -9.93 9.69
C LEU A 70 -3.56 -9.43 10.27
N TRP A 71 -2.43 -9.72 9.62
CA TRP A 71 -1.09 -9.39 10.09
C TRP A 71 -0.90 -7.95 10.59
N PRO A 72 -1.44 -6.90 9.91
CA PRO A 72 -1.18 -5.55 10.37
C PRO A 72 -2.10 -5.06 11.51
N VAL A 73 -3.08 -5.87 11.94
CA VAL A 73 -4.08 -5.45 12.94
C VAL A 73 -4.22 -6.42 14.13
N ILE A 74 -3.59 -7.59 14.06
CA ILE A 74 -3.69 -8.62 15.11
C ILE A 74 -2.74 -8.34 16.29
N ASP A 75 -1.74 -7.48 16.10
CA ASP A 75 -0.71 -7.20 17.09
C ASP A 75 -1.28 -6.43 18.29
N LEU A 76 -1.21 -7.05 19.46
CA LEU A 76 -1.67 -6.46 20.72
C LEU A 76 -0.50 -6.01 21.59
N ALA A 77 0.71 -5.87 21.05
CA ALA A 77 1.88 -5.35 21.76
C ALA A 77 1.63 -4.07 22.58
N PRO A 78 0.79 -3.09 22.18
CA PRO A 78 0.47 -1.93 23.03
C PRO A 78 -0.17 -2.30 24.36
N TRP A 79 -0.89 -3.41 24.41
CA TRP A 79 -1.54 -3.93 25.61
C TRP A 79 -0.72 -5.04 26.27
N SER A 80 -0.10 -5.94 25.49
CA SER A 80 0.58 -7.13 26.01
C SER A 80 1.99 -6.83 26.51
N GLY A 81 2.59 -5.72 26.03
CA GLY A 81 3.98 -5.38 26.29
C GLY A 81 4.99 -6.31 25.59
N GLN A 82 4.52 -7.30 24.84
CA GLN A 82 5.38 -8.26 24.15
C GLN A 82 5.89 -7.69 22.82
N ILE A 83 7.01 -6.97 22.89
CA ILE A 83 7.60 -6.32 21.70
C ILE A 83 8.50 -7.28 20.89
N HIS A 84 9.04 -8.32 21.52
CA HIS A 84 10.02 -9.23 20.90
C HIS A 84 9.38 -10.34 20.08
N ILE A 85 8.34 -10.99 20.61
CA ILE A 85 7.53 -12.00 19.90
C ILE A 85 6.07 -11.63 20.17
N ASN A 86 5.32 -11.35 19.11
CA ASN A 86 3.96 -10.82 19.20
C ASN A 86 2.94 -11.70 18.48
N GLU A 87 1.67 -11.29 18.50
CA GLU A 87 0.54 -12.00 17.92
C GLU A 87 0.67 -12.13 16.40
N SER A 88 1.30 -11.14 15.74
CA SER A 88 1.59 -11.20 14.29
C SER A 88 2.63 -12.27 13.96
N ASP A 89 3.64 -12.47 14.81
CA ASP A 89 4.57 -13.59 14.70
C ASP A 89 3.85 -14.92 14.94
N ALA A 90 2.99 -15.00 15.95
CA ALA A 90 2.20 -16.19 16.25
C ALA A 90 1.28 -16.57 15.08
N LEU A 91 0.65 -15.60 14.41
CA LEU A 91 -0.14 -15.83 13.19
C LEU A 91 0.72 -16.42 12.06
N ALA A 92 1.94 -15.90 11.85
CA ALA A 92 2.88 -16.42 10.86
C ALA A 92 3.37 -17.84 11.21
N LEU A 93 3.68 -18.09 12.48
CA LEU A 93 4.05 -19.42 12.97
C LEU A 93 2.90 -20.42 12.82
N ALA A 94 1.67 -20.04 13.14
CA ALA A 94 0.49 -20.88 12.94
C ALA A 94 0.24 -21.18 11.45
N THR A 95 0.53 -20.21 10.58
CA THR A 95 0.52 -20.42 9.13
C THR A 95 1.55 -21.46 8.70
N LEU A 96 2.79 -21.33 9.19
CA LEU A 96 3.90 -22.26 8.90
C LEU A 96 3.60 -23.66 9.44
N ALA A 97 3.05 -23.77 10.64
CA ALA A 97 2.61 -25.03 11.24
C ALA A 97 1.52 -25.70 10.39
N GLY A 98 0.45 -24.98 10.05
CA GLY A 98 -0.65 -25.52 9.26
C GLY A 98 -0.21 -25.94 7.85
N LEU A 99 0.60 -25.12 7.18
CA LEU A 99 1.15 -25.44 5.86
C LEU A 99 2.13 -26.61 5.91
N GLY A 100 3.04 -26.60 6.87
CA GLY A 100 4.05 -27.65 7.00
C GLY A 100 3.44 -29.01 7.33
N LEU A 101 2.47 -29.05 8.25
CA LEU A 101 1.69 -30.26 8.55
C LEU A 101 0.89 -30.72 7.33
N ARG A 102 0.28 -29.79 6.59
CA ARG A 102 -0.44 -30.16 5.37
C ARG A 102 0.47 -30.79 4.33
N GLU A 103 1.64 -30.20 4.08
CA GLU A 103 2.62 -30.77 3.14
C GLU A 103 3.14 -32.12 3.61
N LEU A 104 3.36 -32.29 4.92
CA LEU A 104 3.83 -33.55 5.48
C LEU A 104 2.79 -34.67 5.33
N LEU A 105 1.54 -34.40 5.70
CA LEU A 105 0.48 -35.42 5.81
C LEU A 105 -0.26 -35.67 4.50
N ALA A 106 -0.68 -34.60 3.82
CA ALA A 106 -1.55 -34.69 2.65
C ALA A 106 -1.34 -33.49 1.69
N PRO A 107 -0.22 -33.45 0.93
CA PRO A 107 0.05 -32.36 -0.01
C PRO A 107 -1.15 -32.10 -0.93
N PRO A 108 -1.60 -30.84 -1.11
CA PRO A 108 -2.72 -30.55 -1.99
C PRO A 108 -2.35 -30.87 -3.45
N PRO A 109 -3.29 -31.44 -4.23
CA PRO A 109 -3.05 -31.76 -5.62
C PRO A 109 -2.84 -30.48 -6.44
N PRO A 110 -1.95 -30.49 -7.45
CA PRO A 110 -1.78 -29.35 -8.33
C PRO A 110 -3.04 -29.18 -9.20
N THR A 111 -3.64 -27.99 -9.19
CA THR A 111 -4.76 -27.68 -10.08
C THR A 111 -4.29 -27.29 -11.49
N LEU A 112 -3.03 -26.85 -11.62
CA LEU A 112 -2.38 -26.36 -12.85
C LEU A 112 -3.20 -25.29 -13.58
N GLN A 113 -4.03 -24.56 -12.83
CA GLN A 113 -4.91 -23.54 -13.40
C GLN A 113 -4.13 -22.27 -13.71
N GLY A 114 -3.89 -22.05 -15.01
CA GLY A 114 -3.26 -20.83 -15.51
C GLY A 114 -1.74 -20.90 -15.61
N ARG A 115 -1.13 -19.81 -16.08
CA ARG A 115 0.32 -19.72 -16.23
C ARG A 115 0.93 -19.47 -14.86
N ALA A 116 1.90 -20.27 -14.42
CA ALA A 116 2.73 -19.96 -13.26
C ALA A 116 3.74 -18.87 -13.68
N PRO A 117 3.50 -17.57 -13.36
CA PRO A 117 4.25 -16.50 -13.99
C PRO A 117 5.58 -16.21 -13.27
N VAL A 118 5.76 -16.75 -12.06
CA VAL A 118 6.89 -16.46 -11.19
C VAL A 118 7.75 -17.71 -11.03
N LYS A 119 8.94 -17.69 -11.65
CA LYS A 119 10.01 -18.63 -11.37
C LYS A 119 11.06 -17.92 -10.52
N LEU A 120 11.45 -18.54 -9.41
CA LEU A 120 12.63 -18.12 -8.66
C LEU A 120 13.88 -18.32 -9.53
N ARG A 121 14.27 -17.28 -10.27
CA ARG A 121 15.48 -17.27 -11.12
C ARG A 121 16.71 -17.16 -10.24
N VAL A 122 17.87 -17.56 -10.76
CA VAL A 122 19.16 -17.46 -10.06
C VAL A 122 19.41 -16.04 -9.54
N GLY A 123 19.09 -14.99 -10.32
CA GLY A 123 19.21 -13.61 -9.86
C GLY A 123 18.31 -13.27 -8.67
N ALA A 124 17.08 -13.81 -8.62
CA ALA A 124 16.20 -13.63 -7.46
C ALA A 124 16.73 -14.36 -6.23
N LEU A 125 17.24 -15.58 -6.40
CA LEU A 125 17.93 -16.31 -5.32
C LEU A 125 19.15 -15.55 -4.82
N ALA A 126 19.95 -14.97 -5.72
CA ALA A 126 21.12 -14.18 -5.35
C ALA A 126 20.72 -12.94 -4.54
N CYS A 127 19.67 -12.21 -4.95
CA CYS A 127 19.15 -11.08 -4.18
C CYS A 127 18.62 -11.51 -2.80
N PHE A 128 17.89 -12.62 -2.71
CA PHE A 128 17.45 -13.15 -1.41
C PHE A 128 18.62 -13.61 -0.54
N GLY A 129 19.64 -14.23 -1.13
CA GLY A 129 20.87 -14.63 -0.44
C GLY A 129 21.64 -13.43 0.09
N LEU A 130 21.82 -12.38 -0.72
CA LEU A 130 22.45 -11.13 -0.30
C LEU A 130 21.67 -10.46 0.83
N LEU A 131 20.34 -10.43 0.75
CA LEU A 131 19.49 -9.91 1.81
C LEU A 131 19.64 -10.73 3.11
N ALA A 132 19.61 -12.07 3.00
CA ALA A 132 19.78 -12.96 4.15
C ALA A 132 21.15 -12.76 4.82
N VAL A 133 22.23 -12.63 4.02
CA VAL A 133 23.57 -12.33 4.54
C VAL A 133 23.61 -10.95 5.20
N ALA A 134 23.04 -9.92 4.57
CA ALA A 134 23.00 -8.57 5.13
C ALA A 134 22.25 -8.51 6.47
N VAL A 135 21.07 -9.15 6.54
CA VAL A 135 20.29 -9.25 7.78
C VAL A 135 21.08 -10.03 8.85
N THR A 136 21.68 -11.16 8.49
CA THR A 136 22.49 -11.95 9.43
C THR A 136 23.65 -11.13 10.00
N ILE A 137 24.40 -10.42 9.15
CA ILE A 137 25.49 -9.56 9.59
C ILE A 137 24.98 -8.43 10.49
N ALA A 138 23.89 -7.76 10.11
CA ALA A 138 23.30 -6.70 10.92
C ALA A 138 22.84 -7.19 12.29
N THR A 139 22.18 -8.36 12.36
CA THR A 139 21.75 -8.99 13.60
C THR A 139 22.94 -9.39 14.46
N LEU A 140 23.95 -10.05 13.90
CA LEU A 140 25.14 -10.46 14.65
C LEU A 140 25.96 -9.26 15.16
N ARG A 141 25.96 -8.14 14.43
CA ARG A 141 26.56 -6.88 14.90
C ARG A 141 25.75 -6.27 16.04
N GLY A 142 24.43 -6.22 15.90
CA GLY A 142 23.54 -5.65 16.92
C GLY A 142 23.44 -6.49 18.19
N LEU A 143 23.65 -7.81 18.11
CA LEU A 143 23.70 -8.72 19.26
C LEU A 143 24.98 -8.61 20.08
N ARG A 144 26.02 -7.88 19.64
CA ARG A 144 27.30 -7.81 20.37
C ARG A 144 27.34 -6.61 21.33
N PRO A 145 27.84 -6.77 22.57
CA PRO A 145 28.16 -8.04 23.23
C PRO A 145 26.89 -8.87 23.47
N PHE A 146 27.00 -10.20 23.41
CA PHE A 146 25.84 -11.10 23.58
C PHE A 146 25.20 -10.85 24.96
N PRO A 147 23.94 -10.41 25.00
CA PRO A 147 23.30 -10.09 26.27
C PRO A 147 22.90 -11.37 27.00
N PRO A 148 22.77 -11.33 28.33
CA PRO A 148 22.08 -12.40 29.05
C PRO A 148 20.61 -12.49 28.56
N LEU A 149 20.05 -13.70 28.55
CA LEU A 149 18.63 -13.91 28.23
C LEU A 149 17.77 -13.77 29.50
N ASP A 150 17.76 -12.57 30.06
CA ASP A 150 17.00 -12.21 31.25
C ASP A 150 15.83 -11.26 30.92
N ALA A 151 14.98 -11.02 31.91
CA ALA A 151 13.85 -10.10 31.75
C ALA A 151 14.30 -8.69 31.36
N ALA A 152 15.42 -8.20 31.93
CA ALA A 152 15.95 -6.87 31.64
C ALA A 152 16.28 -6.69 30.15
N SER A 153 16.83 -7.73 29.51
CA SER A 153 17.18 -7.71 28.09
C SER A 153 15.94 -7.72 27.17
N LEU A 154 14.78 -8.15 27.67
CA LEU A 154 13.53 -8.25 26.90
C LEU A 154 12.62 -7.01 27.03
N VAL A 155 12.89 -6.10 27.97
CA VAL A 155 12.00 -4.98 28.34
C VAL A 155 12.10 -3.76 27.42
N GLY A 156 13.15 -3.60 26.61
CA GLY A 156 13.34 -2.34 25.86
C GLY A 156 14.08 -2.45 24.52
N TYR A 157 13.92 -1.40 23.70
CA TYR A 157 14.56 -1.27 22.38
C TYR A 157 16.07 -0.98 22.44
N GLY A 158 16.56 -0.51 23.59
CA GLY A 158 17.97 -0.19 23.81
C GLY A 158 18.85 -1.42 24.04
N THR A 159 18.27 -2.62 24.10
CA THR A 159 19.02 -3.86 24.36
C THR A 159 19.53 -4.48 23.04
N PRO A 160 20.61 -5.27 23.08
CA PRO A 160 21.11 -5.96 21.88
C PRO A 160 20.06 -6.89 21.23
N LEU A 161 19.09 -7.40 22.00
CA LEU A 161 18.00 -8.26 21.52
C LEU A 161 17.05 -7.54 20.54
N ASN A 162 17.02 -6.21 20.53
CA ASN A 162 16.25 -5.45 19.54
C ASN A 162 16.70 -5.77 18.09
N SER A 163 17.96 -6.15 17.89
CA SER A 163 18.44 -6.59 16.57
C SER A 163 17.79 -7.91 16.11
N LEU A 164 17.51 -8.82 17.04
CA LEU A 164 16.76 -10.06 16.77
C LEU A 164 15.26 -9.76 16.57
N ARG A 165 14.69 -8.83 17.35
CA ARG A 165 13.32 -8.35 17.16
C ARG A 165 13.07 -7.87 15.74
N VAL A 166 14.01 -7.13 15.15
CA VAL A 166 13.91 -6.66 13.74
C VAL A 166 14.13 -7.82 12.76
N ALA A 167 15.06 -8.73 13.05
CA ALA A 167 15.40 -9.84 12.17
C ALA A 167 14.28 -10.89 12.03
N LYS A 168 13.45 -11.08 13.06
CA LYS A 168 12.40 -12.12 13.09
C LYS A 168 11.45 -12.04 11.88
N GLY A 169 11.10 -10.84 11.44
CA GLY A 169 10.21 -10.62 10.29
C GLY A 169 10.81 -11.19 9.00
N TYR A 170 12.12 -11.06 8.81
CA TYR A 170 12.82 -11.65 7.67
C TYR A 170 12.87 -13.17 7.76
N ILE A 171 13.15 -13.72 8.95
CA ILE A 171 13.19 -15.17 9.18
C ILE A 171 11.84 -15.82 8.84
N LEU A 172 10.75 -15.24 9.35
CA LEU A 172 9.38 -15.70 9.08
C LEU A 172 9.03 -15.57 7.59
N ALA A 173 9.40 -14.44 6.95
CA ALA A 173 9.19 -14.26 5.52
C ALA A 173 9.96 -15.30 4.68
N PHE A 174 11.24 -15.55 4.99
CA PHE A 174 12.04 -16.57 4.31
C PHE A 174 11.45 -17.97 4.48
N ALA A 175 10.89 -18.28 5.66
CA ALA A 175 10.21 -19.56 5.88
C ALA A 175 8.90 -19.71 5.08
N LEU A 176 8.19 -18.61 4.80
CA LEU A 176 6.94 -18.59 4.03
C LEU A 176 7.17 -18.62 2.50
N ILE A 177 8.29 -18.09 2.00
CA ILE A 177 8.58 -18.00 0.55
C ILE A 177 8.46 -19.35 -0.18
N PRO A 178 9.01 -20.47 0.32
CA PRO A 178 8.86 -21.77 -0.33
C PRO A 178 7.40 -22.19 -0.49
N PHE A 179 6.56 -21.96 0.53
CA PHE A 179 5.12 -22.26 0.46
C PHE A 179 4.37 -21.32 -0.49
N LEU A 180 4.73 -20.03 -0.52
CA LEU A 180 4.18 -19.08 -1.51
C LEU A 180 4.48 -19.54 -2.93
N HIS A 181 5.73 -19.91 -3.19
CA HIS A 181 6.17 -20.39 -4.50
C HIS A 181 5.51 -21.74 -4.85
N LEU A 182 5.32 -22.63 -3.88
CA LEU A 182 4.60 -23.88 -4.06
C LEU A 182 3.12 -23.64 -4.42
N ALA A 183 2.45 -22.71 -3.73
CA ALA A 183 1.08 -22.30 -4.04
C ALA A 183 0.96 -21.72 -5.46
N ILE A 184 1.90 -20.84 -5.87
CA ILE A 184 1.93 -20.28 -7.22
C ILE A 184 2.20 -21.36 -8.28
N ARG A 185 3.06 -22.35 -7.99
CA ARG A 185 3.30 -23.46 -8.91
C ARG A 185 2.12 -24.39 -9.08
N ARG A 186 1.34 -24.61 -8.01
CA ARG A 186 0.16 -25.48 -8.03
C ARG A 186 -1.05 -24.83 -8.66
N ASP A 187 -1.31 -23.58 -8.31
CA ASP A 187 -2.56 -22.89 -8.61
C ASP A 187 -2.40 -21.68 -9.54
N GLY A 188 -1.18 -21.31 -9.93
CA GLY A 188 -0.93 -20.24 -10.90
C GLY A 188 -1.50 -18.88 -10.47
N GLU A 189 -2.24 -18.26 -11.40
CA GLU A 189 -2.86 -16.94 -11.25
C GLU A 189 -3.89 -16.87 -10.10
N PRO A 190 -4.77 -17.88 -9.87
CA PRO A 190 -5.60 -17.95 -8.69
C PRO A 190 -4.87 -17.72 -7.35
N ALA A 191 -3.69 -18.30 -7.14
CA ALA A 191 -2.91 -18.07 -5.91
C ALA A 191 -2.47 -16.60 -5.79
N LEU A 192 -1.96 -16.02 -6.87
CA LEU A 192 -1.56 -14.60 -6.90
C LEU A 192 -2.74 -13.66 -6.65
N ARG A 193 -3.92 -13.98 -7.21
CA ARG A 193 -5.15 -13.22 -6.95
C ARG A 193 -5.59 -13.27 -5.50
N ARG A 194 -5.48 -14.43 -4.84
CA ARG A 194 -5.77 -14.58 -3.40
C ARG A 194 -4.80 -13.76 -2.57
N PHE A 195 -3.51 -13.84 -2.86
CA PHE A 195 -2.49 -13.03 -2.20
C PHE A 195 -2.76 -11.53 -2.35
N ALA A 196 -3.01 -11.08 -3.58
CA ALA A 196 -3.37 -9.69 -3.85
C ALA A 196 -4.64 -9.25 -3.13
N ALA A 197 -5.66 -10.11 -3.06
CA ALA A 197 -6.88 -9.84 -2.30
C ALA A 197 -6.60 -9.72 -0.79
N GLY A 198 -5.77 -10.61 -0.23
CA GLY A 198 -5.35 -10.55 1.17
C GLY A 198 -4.61 -9.26 1.51
N VAL A 199 -3.61 -8.87 0.71
CA VAL A 199 -2.91 -7.59 0.86
C VAL A 199 -3.86 -6.39 0.73
N THR A 200 -4.81 -6.45 -0.19
CA THR A 200 -5.84 -5.40 -0.37
C THR A 200 -6.78 -5.31 0.84
N LEU A 201 -7.15 -6.44 1.43
CA LEU A 201 -7.95 -6.47 2.67
C LEU A 201 -7.14 -5.96 3.86
N GLY A 202 -5.85 -6.28 3.94
CA GLY A 202 -4.94 -5.76 4.94
C GLY A 202 -4.79 -4.24 4.88
N LEU A 203 -4.71 -3.65 3.67
CA LEU A 203 -4.82 -2.20 3.49
C LEU A 203 -6.11 -1.66 4.10
N GLY A 204 -7.24 -2.31 3.81
CA GLY A 204 -8.54 -1.94 4.35
C GLY A 204 -8.58 -1.97 5.88
N ALA A 205 -8.07 -3.05 6.49
CA ALA A 205 -8.01 -3.21 7.94
C ALA A 205 -7.18 -2.09 8.60
N CYS A 206 -6.01 -1.77 8.04
CA CYS A 206 -5.19 -0.66 8.53
C CYS A 206 -5.89 0.69 8.37
N ALA A 207 -6.52 0.91 7.22
CA ALA A 207 -7.19 2.17 6.94
C ALA A 207 -8.41 2.39 7.84
N LEU A 208 -9.14 1.32 8.20
CA LEU A 208 -10.19 1.37 9.21
C LEU A 208 -9.62 1.68 10.59
N GLY A 209 -8.48 1.10 10.96
CA GLY A 209 -7.76 1.45 12.19
C GLY A 209 -7.38 2.93 12.25
N ALA A 210 -6.81 3.46 11.17
CA ALA A 210 -6.48 4.89 11.05
C ALA A 210 -7.74 5.78 11.09
N LEU A 211 -8.85 5.35 10.48
CA LEU A 211 -10.12 6.07 10.52
C LEU A 211 -10.67 6.13 11.95
N TRP A 212 -10.66 5.00 12.65
CA TRP A 212 -11.10 4.89 14.04
C TRP A 212 -10.28 5.78 14.97
N GLU A 213 -8.95 5.70 14.90
CA GLU A 213 -8.04 6.58 15.63
C GLU A 213 -8.36 8.04 15.35
N ARG A 214 -8.52 8.42 14.08
CA ARG A 214 -8.79 9.81 13.73
C ARG A 214 -10.14 10.31 14.20
N MET A 215 -11.17 9.46 14.22
CA MET A 215 -12.46 9.80 14.85
C MET A 215 -12.30 10.08 16.35
N ALA A 216 -11.44 9.32 17.03
CA ALA A 216 -11.25 9.44 18.47
C ALA A 216 -10.40 10.65 18.89
N PHE A 217 -9.40 11.04 18.09
CA PHE A 217 -8.42 12.06 18.50
C PHE A 217 -8.60 13.42 17.77
N PRO A 218 -8.11 13.64 16.53
CA PRO A 218 -8.20 14.96 15.89
C PRO A 218 -9.57 15.26 15.25
N GLY A 219 -10.38 14.25 14.95
CA GLY A 219 -11.55 14.32 14.07
C GLY A 219 -11.21 13.97 12.60
N LEU A 220 -12.21 13.43 11.88
CA LEU A 220 -12.03 12.90 10.52
C LEU A 220 -11.52 13.92 9.50
N THR A 221 -12.02 15.15 9.58
CA THR A 221 -11.76 16.23 8.62
C THR A 221 -10.73 17.25 9.13
N ASN A 222 -10.20 17.05 10.33
CA ASN A 222 -9.21 17.94 10.92
C ASN A 222 -7.80 17.60 10.42
N PHE A 223 -7.49 18.07 9.22
CA PHE A 223 -6.15 17.98 8.66
C PHE A 223 -5.23 19.14 9.10
N ALA A 224 -5.67 19.98 10.04
CA ALA A 224 -4.90 21.14 10.53
C ALA A 224 -4.07 20.79 11.76
N ALA A 225 -4.58 19.86 12.57
CA ALA A 225 -3.86 19.35 13.72
C ALA A 225 -2.59 18.62 13.28
N ASP A 226 -1.49 18.87 14.00
CA ASP A 226 -0.23 18.13 13.89
C ASP A 226 -0.38 16.72 14.50
N TYR A 227 -1.35 15.96 13.99
CA TYR A 227 -1.68 14.62 14.46
C TYR A 227 -1.49 13.61 13.33
N ARG A 228 -0.39 12.85 13.42
CA ARG A 228 -0.04 11.77 12.50
C ARG A 228 -0.69 10.46 12.93
N SER A 229 -1.45 9.84 12.03
CA SER A 229 -2.08 8.54 12.30
C SER A 229 -1.04 7.42 12.48
N ALA A 230 -1.28 6.54 13.44
CA ALA A 230 -0.49 5.34 13.73
C ALA A 230 -1.23 4.01 13.47
N ALA A 231 -2.56 4.05 13.33
CA ALA A 231 -3.46 2.92 13.31
C ALA A 231 -3.14 1.93 14.46
N LEU A 232 -3.16 0.62 14.18
CA LEU A 232 -2.77 -0.42 15.14
C LEU A 232 -1.28 -0.80 15.04
N PHE A 233 -0.47 -0.01 14.34
CA PHE A 233 0.97 -0.26 14.24
C PHE A 233 1.67 0.25 15.49
N TRP A 234 1.85 -0.64 16.46
CA TRP A 234 2.47 -0.30 17.73
C TRP A 234 3.85 0.34 17.55
N GLU A 235 4.67 -0.09 16.59
CA GLU A 235 6.02 0.44 16.34
C GLU A 235 6.06 1.95 16.04
N MET A 236 4.91 2.57 15.74
CA MET A 236 4.80 4.01 15.55
C MET A 236 5.09 4.82 16.82
N HIS A 237 4.96 4.24 18.03
CA HIS A 237 5.21 4.96 19.30
C HIS A 237 6.67 5.41 19.48
N VAL A 238 7.65 4.72 18.85
CA VAL A 238 9.06 5.14 18.83
C VAL A 238 9.40 5.99 17.59
N GLY A 239 8.39 6.47 16.86
CA GLY A 239 8.58 7.24 15.62
C GLY A 239 8.92 6.37 14.41
N GLY A 240 8.55 5.09 14.42
CA GLY A 240 8.72 4.18 13.29
C GLY A 240 7.95 4.61 12.04
N ALA A 241 8.22 3.92 10.92
CA ALA A 241 7.54 4.12 9.63
C ALA A 241 6.88 2.82 9.12
N ALA A 242 6.47 1.93 10.03
CA ALA A 242 5.92 0.63 9.68
C ALA A 242 4.55 0.76 8.97
N LEU A 243 3.68 1.64 9.49
CA LEU A 243 2.40 1.95 8.83
C LEU A 243 2.62 2.53 7.44
N ASP A 244 3.51 3.52 7.31
CA ASP A 244 3.89 4.14 6.04
C ASP A 244 4.31 3.09 5.00
N ALA A 245 5.21 2.18 5.39
CA ALA A 245 5.71 1.12 4.53
C ALA A 245 4.60 0.16 4.11
N TRP A 246 3.75 -0.27 5.04
CA TRP A 246 2.63 -1.18 4.75
C TRP A 246 1.60 -0.56 3.80
N LEU A 247 1.16 0.68 4.08
CA LEU A 247 0.22 1.39 3.22
C LEU A 247 0.83 1.58 1.82
N SER A 248 2.10 1.95 1.75
CA SER A 248 2.77 2.20 0.47
C SER A 248 2.92 0.92 -0.38
N LEU A 249 3.21 -0.20 0.27
CA LEU A 249 3.33 -1.52 -0.36
C LEU A 249 1.97 -2.05 -0.84
N SER A 250 0.92 -1.87 -0.03
CA SER A 250 -0.39 -2.50 -0.26
C SER A 250 -1.31 -1.69 -1.18
N PHE A 251 -1.16 -0.37 -1.25
CA PHE A 251 -2.01 0.49 -2.07
C PHE A 251 -2.02 0.14 -3.58
N PRO A 252 -0.89 -0.19 -4.23
CA PRO A 252 -0.88 -0.65 -5.62
C PRO A 252 -1.73 -1.91 -5.87
N PHE A 253 -1.86 -2.80 -4.88
CA PHE A 253 -2.71 -3.99 -4.99
C PHE A 253 -4.20 -3.63 -5.00
N ALA A 254 -4.62 -2.64 -4.21
CA ALA A 254 -5.99 -2.14 -4.23
C ALA A 254 -6.34 -1.49 -5.59
N LEU A 255 -5.41 -0.74 -6.18
CA LEU A 255 -5.57 -0.20 -7.54
C LEU A 255 -5.67 -1.32 -8.59
N ALA A 256 -4.83 -2.35 -8.49
CA ALA A 256 -4.89 -3.51 -9.37
C ALA A 256 -6.21 -4.29 -9.19
N HIS A 257 -6.71 -4.40 -7.96
CA HIS A 257 -8.01 -5.01 -7.67
C HIS A 257 -9.16 -4.22 -8.31
N LEU A 258 -9.15 -2.88 -8.18
CA LEU A 258 -10.11 -2.00 -8.83
C LEU A 258 -10.11 -2.16 -10.36
N ARG A 259 -8.93 -2.23 -10.98
CA ARG A 259 -8.79 -2.41 -12.43
C ARG A 259 -9.26 -3.78 -12.92
N SER A 260 -9.05 -4.82 -12.12
CA SER A 260 -9.40 -6.21 -12.47
C SER A 260 -10.85 -6.60 -12.12
N ALA A 261 -11.52 -5.83 -11.26
CA ALA A 261 -12.89 -6.11 -10.81
C ALA A 261 -13.91 -6.09 -11.96
N ARG A 262 -14.58 -7.23 -12.18
CA ARG A 262 -15.62 -7.37 -13.22
C ARG A 262 -17.04 -7.17 -12.69
N SER A 263 -17.31 -7.54 -11.43
CA SER A 263 -18.60 -7.35 -10.80
C SER A 263 -18.78 -5.91 -10.30
N ARG A 264 -20.04 -5.43 -10.25
CA ARG A 264 -20.36 -4.12 -9.68
C ARG A 264 -19.97 -4.05 -8.19
N SER A 265 -20.30 -5.09 -7.42
CA SER A 265 -19.95 -5.19 -6.00
C SER A 265 -18.44 -5.18 -5.77
N GLY A 266 -17.67 -5.92 -6.57
CA GLY A 266 -16.21 -5.95 -6.47
C GLY A 266 -15.58 -4.59 -6.79
N ARG A 267 -16.11 -3.85 -7.77
CA ARG A 267 -15.66 -2.49 -8.07
C ARG A 267 -15.99 -1.51 -6.94
N VAL A 268 -17.19 -1.59 -6.38
CA VAL A 268 -17.58 -0.74 -5.24
C VAL A 268 -16.68 -1.00 -4.04
N LEU A 269 -16.44 -2.27 -3.68
CA LEU A 269 -15.53 -2.62 -2.61
C LEU A 269 -14.12 -2.09 -2.87
N ALA A 270 -13.59 -2.27 -4.08
CA ALA A 270 -12.26 -1.77 -4.44
C ALA A 270 -12.17 -0.24 -4.37
N LEU A 271 -13.22 0.49 -4.79
CA LEU A 271 -13.29 1.94 -4.67
C LEU A 271 -13.29 2.40 -3.22
N ILE A 272 -14.05 1.72 -2.35
CA ILE A 272 -14.07 1.99 -0.91
C ILE A 272 -12.67 1.79 -0.33
N LEU A 273 -12.01 0.67 -0.64
CA LEU A 273 -10.66 0.37 -0.14
C LEU A 273 -9.60 1.35 -0.66
N VAL A 274 -9.70 1.79 -1.91
CA VAL A 274 -8.83 2.84 -2.45
C VAL A 274 -9.09 4.17 -1.75
N GLY A 275 -10.34 4.54 -1.50
CA GLY A 275 -10.70 5.75 -0.77
C GLY A 275 -10.17 5.75 0.67
N LEU A 276 -10.45 4.68 1.41
CA LEU A 276 -9.96 4.48 2.78
C LEU A 276 -8.42 4.45 2.83
N GLY A 277 -7.78 3.68 1.93
CA GLY A 277 -6.33 3.62 1.84
C GLY A 277 -5.70 4.97 1.52
N SER A 278 -6.32 5.75 0.63
CA SER A 278 -5.87 7.12 0.30
C SER A 278 -5.97 8.04 1.51
N TYR A 279 -7.06 7.95 2.28
CA TYR A 279 -7.24 8.70 3.51
C TYR A 279 -6.18 8.33 4.56
N ALA A 280 -5.91 7.05 4.76
CA ALA A 280 -4.89 6.57 5.68
C ALA A 280 -3.49 7.06 5.27
N LEU A 281 -3.11 6.86 4.00
CA LEU A 281 -1.86 7.39 3.43
C LEU A 281 -1.75 8.90 3.66
N PHE A 282 -2.84 9.63 3.42
CA PHE A 282 -2.87 11.07 3.57
C PHE A 282 -2.67 11.53 5.01
N THR A 283 -3.27 10.84 5.96
CA THR A 283 -3.23 11.23 7.37
C THR A 283 -2.00 10.73 8.12
N THR A 284 -1.15 9.94 7.47
CA THR A 284 0.22 9.71 7.97
C THR A 284 1.08 10.97 7.94
N PHE A 285 0.70 12.00 7.17
CA PHE A 285 1.49 13.22 7.01
C PHE A 285 2.97 12.92 6.72
N SER A 286 3.25 11.88 5.92
CA SER A 286 4.61 11.42 5.67
C SER A 286 5.04 11.76 4.25
N ARG A 287 6.05 12.63 4.14
CA ARG A 287 6.65 13.05 2.86
C ARG A 287 7.10 11.86 2.00
N ILE A 288 7.67 10.84 2.64
CA ILE A 288 8.17 9.64 1.97
C ILE A 288 7.00 8.82 1.40
N VAL A 289 5.88 8.76 2.13
CA VAL A 289 4.67 8.06 1.67
C VAL A 289 4.15 8.69 0.38
N TYR A 290 4.03 10.02 0.33
CA TYR A 290 3.55 10.69 -0.89
C TYR A 290 4.48 10.51 -2.08
N ALA A 291 5.79 10.62 -1.86
CA ALA A 291 6.77 10.35 -2.89
C ALA A 291 6.67 8.90 -3.40
N SER A 292 6.48 7.93 -2.49
CA SER A 292 6.31 6.52 -2.86
C SER A 292 5.06 6.28 -3.71
N MET A 293 3.97 7.02 -3.49
CA MET A 293 2.74 6.92 -4.29
C MET A 293 2.95 7.43 -5.71
N LEU A 294 3.71 8.52 -5.87
CA LEU A 294 4.10 9.01 -7.19
C LEU A 294 4.97 7.99 -7.94
N VAL A 295 5.97 7.43 -7.27
CA VAL A 295 6.84 6.39 -7.84
C VAL A 295 6.03 5.15 -8.21
N SER A 296 5.15 4.68 -7.31
CA SER A 296 4.29 3.53 -7.56
C SER A 296 3.35 3.77 -8.74
N GLY A 297 2.75 4.96 -8.84
CA GLY A 297 1.93 5.38 -9.97
C GLY A 297 2.72 5.40 -11.28
N ALA A 298 3.94 5.94 -11.28
CA ALA A 298 4.81 5.96 -12.45
C ALA A 298 5.19 4.54 -12.91
N VAL A 299 5.50 3.63 -11.98
CA VAL A 299 5.79 2.22 -12.29
C VAL A 299 4.56 1.52 -12.86
N LEU A 300 3.38 1.71 -12.26
CA LEU A 300 2.12 1.13 -12.77
C LEU A 300 1.78 1.68 -14.16
N ALA A 301 1.97 2.97 -14.40
CA ALA A 301 1.76 3.59 -15.70
C ALA A 301 2.73 3.02 -16.75
N LEU A 302 4.02 2.89 -16.41
CA LEU A 302 5.01 2.28 -17.29
C LEU A 302 4.68 0.81 -17.59
N ALA A 303 4.22 0.06 -16.58
CA ALA A 303 3.81 -1.34 -16.75
C ALA A 303 2.57 -1.44 -17.64
N ALA A 304 1.56 -0.59 -17.45
CA ALA A 304 0.37 -0.54 -18.29
C ALA A 304 0.71 -0.16 -19.74
N TRP A 305 1.69 0.73 -19.93
CA TRP A 305 2.17 1.13 -21.26
C TRP A 305 2.92 0.01 -22.00
N ARG A 306 3.68 -0.82 -21.27
CA ARG A 306 4.40 -1.98 -21.84
C ARG A 306 3.50 -3.18 -22.12
N GLN A 307 2.30 -3.22 -21.55
CA GLN A 307 1.34 -4.25 -21.91
C GLN A 307 0.84 -3.94 -23.32
N PRO A 308 0.94 -4.88 -24.29
CA PRO A 308 0.28 -4.72 -25.56
C PRO A 308 -1.19 -4.46 -25.24
N ALA A 309 -1.70 -3.30 -25.66
CA ALA A 309 -3.12 -3.02 -25.59
C ALA A 309 -3.83 -4.27 -26.11
N ARG A 310 -4.77 -4.82 -25.34
CA ARG A 310 -5.71 -5.79 -25.90
C ARG A 310 -6.29 -5.07 -27.12
N ARG A 311 -5.86 -5.52 -28.29
CA ARG A 311 -6.18 -4.92 -29.58
C ARG A 311 -7.69 -4.96 -29.71
N ASP A 312 -8.30 -3.84 -29.40
CA ASP A 312 -9.54 -3.33 -29.96
C ASP A 312 -9.59 -1.86 -29.54
N VAL A 313 -9.56 -0.98 -30.55
CA VAL A 313 -9.44 0.49 -30.56
C VAL A 313 -8.03 1.01 -30.86
N ALA A 314 -8.02 1.79 -31.95
CA ALA A 314 -6.96 2.27 -32.82
C ALA A 314 -5.76 3.00 -32.17
N GLU A 315 -4.64 2.89 -32.90
CA GLU A 315 -3.48 3.79 -33.07
C GLU A 315 -3.17 4.82 -31.97
N GLY A 316 -1.95 4.75 -31.41
CA GLY A 316 -1.43 5.83 -30.58
C GLY A 316 -0.08 5.57 -29.91
N GLY A 317 0.99 5.80 -30.66
CA GLY A 317 2.36 6.14 -30.25
C GLY A 317 2.84 5.80 -28.83
N SER A 318 3.73 4.83 -28.75
CA SER A 318 4.57 4.56 -27.58
C SER A 318 5.56 5.71 -27.32
N GLY A 319 5.31 6.60 -26.35
CA GLY A 319 6.22 7.68 -25.98
C GLY A 319 7.47 7.20 -25.20
N PRO A 320 8.65 7.82 -25.38
CA PRO A 320 9.90 7.28 -24.84
C PRO A 320 9.95 7.37 -23.30
N ALA A 321 10.39 6.28 -22.64
CA ALA A 321 10.60 6.14 -21.19
C ALA A 321 11.24 7.36 -20.46
N PRO A 322 12.21 8.11 -21.03
CA PRO A 322 12.72 9.34 -20.40
C PRO A 322 11.64 10.41 -20.16
N VAL A 323 10.60 10.50 -20.99
CA VAL A 323 9.51 11.47 -20.80
C VAL A 323 8.66 11.12 -19.58
N LEU A 324 8.40 9.83 -19.34
CA LEU A 324 7.68 9.38 -18.15
C LEU A 324 8.53 9.59 -16.88
N ALA A 325 9.83 9.34 -16.95
CA ALA A 325 10.75 9.62 -15.86
C ALA A 325 10.84 11.13 -15.55
N LEU A 326 10.88 11.97 -16.58
CA LEU A 326 10.89 13.43 -16.45
C LEU A 326 9.56 13.95 -15.85
N LEU A 327 8.42 13.41 -16.29
CA LEU A 327 7.11 13.74 -15.73
C LEU A 327 6.97 13.30 -14.27
N ALA A 328 7.49 12.12 -13.92
CA ALA A 328 7.52 11.66 -12.54
C ALA A 328 8.44 12.55 -11.67
N ALA A 329 9.62 12.92 -12.18
CA ALA A 329 10.54 13.82 -11.49
C ALA A 329 9.96 15.24 -11.33
N ALA A 330 9.33 15.78 -12.38
CA ALA A 330 8.65 17.07 -12.33
C ALA A 330 7.44 17.04 -11.37
N GLY A 331 6.69 15.93 -11.36
CA GLY A 331 5.60 15.73 -10.41
C GLY A 331 6.07 15.64 -8.96
N LEU A 332 7.17 14.93 -8.72
CA LEU A 332 7.84 14.87 -7.41
C LEU A 332 8.35 16.24 -6.96
N ALA A 333 9.03 16.97 -7.85
CA ALA A 333 9.53 18.31 -7.58
C ALA A 333 8.38 19.28 -7.29
N GLY A 334 7.31 19.25 -8.08
CA GLY A 334 6.13 20.08 -7.84
C GLY A 334 5.42 19.75 -6.53
N CYS A 335 5.29 18.46 -6.16
CA CYS A 335 4.78 18.06 -4.85
C CYS A 335 5.67 18.59 -3.71
N ALA A 336 6.99 18.54 -3.85
CA ALA A 336 7.93 19.06 -2.86
C ALA A 336 7.81 20.58 -2.71
N LEU A 337 7.66 21.32 -3.82
CA LEU A 337 7.46 22.77 -3.82
C LEU A 337 6.10 23.17 -3.22
N SER A 338 5.02 22.47 -3.60
CA SER A 338 3.69 22.68 -3.02
C SER A 338 3.63 22.30 -1.54
N PHE A 339 4.49 21.39 -1.08
CA PHE A 339 4.65 21.09 0.34
C PHE A 339 5.35 22.23 1.08
N GLN A 340 6.40 22.81 0.52
CA GLN A 340 7.13 23.92 1.16
C GLN A 340 6.24 25.13 1.38
N SER A 341 5.33 25.41 0.45
CA SER A 341 4.37 26.51 0.58
C SER A 341 3.12 26.10 1.35
N GLY A 342 2.44 25.01 0.99
CA GLY A 342 1.11 24.68 1.51
C GLY A 342 1.03 23.53 2.50
N GLY A 343 2.17 23.02 2.97
CA GLY A 343 2.25 21.79 3.75
C GLY A 343 1.62 20.60 3.02
N TYR A 344 1.11 19.64 3.79
CA TYR A 344 0.51 18.42 3.24
C TYR A 344 -0.69 18.67 2.33
N ARG A 345 -1.39 19.79 2.53
CA ARG A 345 -2.63 20.12 1.83
C ARG A 345 -2.37 20.70 0.44
N GLY A 346 -1.40 21.61 0.34
CA GLY A 346 -0.92 22.11 -0.95
C GLY A 346 -0.38 20.98 -1.82
N MET A 347 0.41 20.08 -1.22
CA MET A 347 0.91 18.90 -1.90
C MET A 347 -0.21 17.93 -2.34
N ALA A 348 -1.27 17.73 -1.53
CA ALA A 348 -2.43 16.94 -1.93
C ALA A 348 -3.14 17.54 -3.15
N ALA A 349 -3.35 18.86 -3.12
CA ALA A 349 -4.00 19.58 -4.20
C ALA A 349 -3.17 19.53 -5.50
N PHE A 350 -1.85 19.58 -5.37
CA PHE A 350 -0.95 19.42 -6.50
C PHE A 350 -0.95 17.99 -7.05
N ALA A 351 -0.93 16.97 -6.19
CA ALA A 351 -1.03 15.58 -6.60
C ALA A 351 -2.36 15.28 -7.34
N GLY A 352 -3.47 15.84 -6.83
CA GLY A 352 -4.79 15.75 -7.48
C GLY A 352 -4.81 16.41 -8.86
N LEU A 353 -4.14 17.56 -9.03
CA LEU A 353 -3.95 18.23 -10.32
C LEU A 353 -3.13 17.36 -11.28
N LEU A 354 -1.98 16.84 -10.83
CA LEU A 354 -1.11 15.96 -11.65
C LEU A 354 -1.87 14.74 -12.18
N MET A 355 -2.71 14.13 -11.35
CA MET A 355 -3.50 12.96 -11.74
C MET A 355 -4.46 13.29 -12.89
N LEU A 356 -5.19 14.41 -12.80
CA LEU A 356 -6.12 14.82 -13.85
C LEU A 356 -5.38 15.35 -15.09
N ALA A 357 -4.24 16.01 -14.93
CA ALA A 357 -3.37 16.41 -16.03
C ALA A 357 -2.85 15.19 -16.80
N TYR A 358 -2.49 14.11 -16.11
CA TYR A 358 -2.10 12.85 -16.74
C TYR A 358 -3.25 12.24 -17.56
N LEU A 359 -4.47 12.18 -17.00
CA LEU A 359 -5.65 11.66 -17.70
C LEU A 359 -6.05 12.51 -18.91
N GLY A 360 -5.94 13.85 -18.80
CA GLY A 360 -6.22 14.80 -19.88
C GLY A 360 -5.10 14.95 -20.91
N GLY A 361 -3.91 14.42 -20.64
CA GLY A 361 -2.72 14.64 -21.46
C GLY A 361 -2.85 14.15 -22.91
N ALA A 362 -3.58 13.05 -23.13
CA ALA A 362 -3.85 12.55 -24.48
C ALA A 362 -4.71 13.55 -25.29
N VAL A 363 -5.77 14.06 -24.68
CA VAL A 363 -6.68 15.04 -25.29
C VAL A 363 -5.97 16.37 -25.56
N LEU A 364 -5.10 16.81 -24.64
CA LEU A 364 -4.34 18.04 -24.81
C LEU A 364 -3.34 17.97 -25.97
N ARG A 365 -2.77 16.79 -26.24
CA ARG A 365 -1.83 16.59 -27.37
C ARG A 365 -2.47 16.76 -28.75
N GLU A 366 -3.78 16.49 -28.84
CA GLU A 366 -4.54 16.62 -30.08
C GLU A 366 -5.00 18.07 -30.34
N GLY A 367 -4.88 18.96 -29.34
CA GLY A 367 -5.32 20.35 -29.42
C GLY A 367 -4.33 21.27 -30.15
N LYS A 368 -4.87 22.15 -31.01
CA LYS A 368 -4.08 23.27 -31.59
C LYS A 368 -3.72 24.28 -30.51
N GLY A 369 -2.52 24.86 -30.57
CA GLY A 369 -2.01 25.80 -29.55
C GLY A 369 -2.97 26.95 -29.22
N ALA A 370 -3.62 27.56 -30.22
CA ALA A 370 -4.58 28.65 -30.00
C ALA A 370 -5.83 28.20 -29.24
N VAL A 371 -6.29 26.97 -29.47
CA VAL A 371 -7.46 26.37 -28.78
C VAL A 371 -7.13 26.06 -27.33
N LEU A 372 -5.92 25.56 -27.07
CA LEU A 372 -5.42 25.32 -25.72
C LEU A 372 -5.21 26.62 -24.95
N ALA A 373 -4.67 27.66 -25.59
CA ALA A 373 -4.49 28.98 -24.99
C ALA A 373 -5.84 29.64 -24.66
N GLY A 374 -6.81 29.60 -25.57
CA GLY A 374 -8.16 30.10 -25.32
C GLY A 374 -8.87 29.36 -24.18
N GLY A 375 -8.74 28.02 -24.14
CA GLY A 375 -9.22 27.21 -23.02
C GLY A 375 -8.55 27.58 -21.70
N GLY A 376 -7.22 27.67 -21.68
CA GLY A 376 -6.46 28.08 -20.51
C GLY A 376 -6.87 29.45 -19.97
N LEU A 377 -7.03 30.44 -20.84
CA LEU A 377 -7.51 31.78 -20.48
C LEU A 377 -8.92 31.73 -19.87
N ALA A 378 -9.84 30.97 -20.46
CA ALA A 378 -11.18 30.78 -19.91
C ALA A 378 -11.13 30.12 -18.52
N GLY A 379 -10.23 29.15 -18.33
CA GLY A 379 -9.98 28.52 -17.03
C GLY A 379 -9.43 29.48 -15.98
N LEU A 380 -8.52 30.38 -16.37
CA LEU A 380 -7.98 31.42 -15.48
C LEU A 380 -9.05 32.45 -15.09
N LEU A 381 -9.92 32.84 -16.03
CA LEU A 381 -11.05 33.74 -15.74
C LEU A 381 -12.04 33.09 -14.76
N LEU A 382 -12.40 31.82 -15.00
CA LEU A 382 -13.22 31.04 -14.07
C LEU A 382 -12.54 30.93 -12.70
N ALA A 383 -11.23 30.74 -12.66
CA ALA A 383 -10.47 30.71 -11.43
C ALA A 383 -10.50 32.03 -10.67
N GLY A 384 -10.46 33.17 -11.37
CA GLY A 384 -10.61 34.49 -10.76
C GLY A 384 -11.96 34.63 -10.06
N VAL A 385 -13.06 34.31 -10.76
CA VAL A 385 -14.43 34.42 -10.21
C VAL A 385 -14.61 33.48 -9.01
N THR A 386 -14.21 32.22 -9.17
CA THR A 386 -14.38 31.21 -8.12
C THR A 386 -13.39 31.35 -6.97
N GLY A 387 -12.23 31.96 -7.22
CA GLY A 387 -11.25 32.33 -6.20
C GLY A 387 -11.77 33.46 -5.30
N VAL A 388 -12.49 34.43 -5.86
CA VAL A 388 -13.23 35.42 -5.05
C VAL A 388 -14.25 34.67 -4.19
N LEU A 389 -15.11 33.83 -4.76
CA LEU A 389 -16.10 33.06 -3.99
C LEU A 389 -15.48 32.20 -2.87
N ALA A 390 -14.32 31.57 -3.14
CA ALA A 390 -13.57 30.78 -2.18
C ALA A 390 -13.12 31.60 -0.95
N TRP A 391 -12.96 32.92 -1.10
CA TRP A 391 -12.59 33.83 -0.03
C TRP A 391 -13.73 34.12 0.95
N TRP A 392 -14.98 34.09 0.48
CA TRP A 392 -16.17 34.42 1.29
C TRP A 392 -16.73 33.24 2.07
N LEU A 393 -16.24 32.03 1.82
CA LEU A 393 -16.73 30.80 2.45
C LEU A 393 -15.71 30.25 3.45
N PRO A 394 -16.13 29.82 4.66
CA PRO A 394 -15.26 29.08 5.56
C PRO A 394 -14.69 27.85 4.85
N LYS A 395 -13.35 27.75 4.77
CA LYS A 395 -12.65 26.68 4.02
C LYS A 395 -13.05 26.64 2.53
N GLY A 396 -13.48 27.76 1.95
CA GLY A 396 -13.95 27.88 0.57
C GLY A 396 -12.93 27.42 -0.47
N VAL A 397 -11.64 27.66 -0.22
CA VAL A 397 -10.54 27.17 -1.09
C VAL A 397 -10.58 25.66 -1.29
N TYR A 398 -11.00 24.88 -0.28
CA TYR A 398 -11.14 23.43 -0.40
C TYR A 398 -12.42 23.03 -1.11
N GLY A 399 -13.52 23.71 -0.82
CA GLY A 399 -14.81 23.45 -1.45
C GLY A 399 -14.73 23.67 -2.97
N VAL A 400 -14.14 24.80 -3.38
CA VAL A 400 -13.97 25.13 -4.79
C VAL A 400 -12.94 24.22 -5.46
N TYR A 401 -11.81 23.92 -4.81
CA TYR A 401 -10.85 22.93 -5.34
C TYR A 401 -11.50 21.55 -5.54
N GLY A 402 -12.24 21.07 -4.54
CA GLY A 402 -12.93 19.77 -4.61
C GLY A 402 -13.99 19.73 -5.71
N LEU A 403 -14.76 20.80 -5.87
CA LEU A 403 -15.73 20.93 -6.96
C LEU A 403 -15.04 20.92 -8.33
N ALA A 404 -13.99 21.73 -8.50
CA ALA A 404 -13.21 21.79 -9.73
C ALA A 404 -12.63 20.42 -10.09
N TRP A 405 -12.09 19.70 -9.10
CA TRP A 405 -11.55 18.36 -9.27
C TRP A 405 -12.63 17.37 -9.70
N CYS A 406 -13.80 17.37 -9.05
CA CYS A 406 -14.91 16.48 -9.40
C CYS A 406 -15.43 16.71 -10.83
N ILE A 407 -15.57 17.98 -11.24
CA ILE A 407 -16.01 18.33 -12.59
C ILE A 407 -14.96 17.89 -13.62
N ALA A 408 -13.69 18.20 -13.38
CA ALA A 408 -12.60 17.80 -14.25
C ALA A 408 -12.49 16.27 -14.38
N ALA A 409 -12.59 15.55 -13.26
CA ALA A 409 -12.60 14.08 -13.24
C ALA A 409 -13.80 13.51 -14.00
N ALA A 410 -15.01 14.05 -13.81
CA ALA A 410 -16.22 13.59 -14.49
C ALA A 410 -16.12 13.76 -16.01
N VAL A 411 -15.64 14.92 -16.49
CA VAL A 411 -15.44 15.19 -17.92
C VAL A 411 -14.39 14.25 -18.51
N LEU A 412 -13.23 14.10 -17.86
CA LEU A 412 -12.14 13.26 -18.34
C LEU A 412 -12.51 11.76 -18.35
N VAL A 413 -13.11 11.26 -17.27
CA VAL A 413 -13.56 9.85 -17.19
C VAL A 413 -14.74 9.59 -18.11
N GLY A 414 -15.66 10.55 -18.25
CA GLY A 414 -16.77 10.48 -19.20
C GLY A 414 -16.29 10.45 -20.65
N GLY A 415 -15.29 11.26 -21.00
CA GLY A 415 -14.61 11.27 -22.30
C GLY A 415 -13.92 9.94 -22.61
N LEU A 416 -13.14 9.42 -21.66
CA LEU A 416 -12.49 8.10 -21.79
C LEU A 416 -13.50 6.95 -21.97
N ARG A 417 -14.74 7.13 -21.50
CA ARG A 417 -15.83 6.15 -21.64
C ARG A 417 -16.71 6.39 -22.87
N GLY A 418 -16.40 7.39 -23.69
CA GLY A 418 -17.20 7.80 -24.85
C GLY A 418 -18.60 8.33 -24.49
N ARG A 419 -18.83 8.73 -23.23
CA ARG A 419 -20.13 9.22 -22.74
C ARG A 419 -20.28 10.73 -22.77
N LEU A 420 -19.16 11.45 -22.73
CA LEU A 420 -19.11 12.90 -22.77
C LEU A 420 -18.09 13.33 -23.82
N THR A 421 -18.28 14.51 -24.40
CA THR A 421 -17.26 15.16 -25.21
C THR A 421 -16.27 15.87 -24.28
N ALA A 422 -14.99 15.58 -24.44
CA ALA A 422 -13.91 16.26 -23.71
C ALA A 422 -13.05 17.03 -24.72
N PRO A 423 -13.53 18.17 -25.28
CA PRO A 423 -12.74 18.92 -26.25
C PRO A 423 -11.46 19.49 -25.60
N PRO A 424 -10.35 19.62 -26.35
CA PRO A 424 -9.08 20.09 -25.79
C PRO A 424 -9.15 21.45 -25.09
N ALA A 425 -9.99 22.38 -25.59
CA ALA A 425 -10.23 23.68 -24.95
C ALA A 425 -10.83 23.54 -23.54
N LEU A 426 -11.82 22.66 -23.38
CA LEU A 426 -12.48 22.44 -22.09
C LEU A 426 -11.53 21.76 -21.10
N VAL A 427 -10.77 20.76 -21.56
CA VAL A 427 -9.76 20.10 -20.71
C VAL A 427 -8.68 21.09 -20.27
N ALA A 428 -8.20 21.96 -21.16
CA ALA A 428 -7.26 23.02 -20.82
C ALA A 428 -7.85 24.00 -19.80
N ALA A 429 -9.10 24.41 -19.98
CA ALA A 429 -9.80 25.30 -19.04
C ALA A 429 -9.95 24.69 -17.65
N LEU A 430 -10.38 23.44 -17.56
CA LEU A 430 -10.59 22.74 -16.29
C LEU A 430 -9.27 22.51 -15.54
N LEU A 431 -8.19 22.16 -16.25
CA LEU A 431 -6.87 21.99 -15.63
C LEU A 431 -6.25 23.31 -15.18
N ALA A 432 -6.40 24.39 -15.96
CA ALA A 432 -5.94 25.72 -15.56
C ALA A 432 -6.72 26.24 -14.34
N TRP A 433 -8.05 26.04 -14.32
CA TRP A 433 -8.90 26.38 -13.18
C TRP A 433 -8.47 25.64 -11.90
N LEU A 434 -8.28 24.32 -12.02
CA LEU A 434 -7.84 23.46 -10.93
C LEU A 434 -6.42 23.81 -10.45
N ALA A 435 -5.52 24.18 -11.36
CA ALA A 435 -4.14 24.55 -11.03
C ALA A 435 -4.08 25.80 -10.15
N VAL A 436 -4.84 26.84 -10.50
CA VAL A 436 -4.94 28.06 -9.67
C VAL A 436 -5.48 27.72 -8.28
N HIS A 437 -6.50 26.86 -8.19
CA HIS A 437 -7.06 26.48 -6.89
C HIS A 437 -6.11 25.58 -6.07
N ALA A 438 -5.27 24.77 -6.71
CA ALA A 438 -4.20 24.04 -6.03
C ALA A 438 -3.17 24.99 -5.41
N VAL A 439 -2.83 26.08 -6.11
CA VAL A 439 -1.99 27.15 -5.60
C VAL A 439 -2.67 27.89 -4.44
N LEU A 440 -3.96 28.24 -4.56
CA LEU A 440 -4.71 28.88 -3.48
C LEU A 440 -4.83 28.02 -2.22
N VAL A 441 -5.05 26.71 -2.36
CA VAL A 441 -5.00 25.76 -1.24
C VAL A 441 -3.62 25.78 -0.57
N SER A 442 -2.56 25.92 -1.37
CA SER A 442 -1.19 26.03 -0.84
C SER A 442 -0.96 27.37 -0.14
N ALA A 443 -1.36 28.48 -0.75
CA ALA A 443 -1.17 29.83 -0.22
C ALA A 443 -1.97 30.10 1.07
N PHE A 444 -3.21 29.62 1.14
CA PHE A 444 -4.09 29.80 2.30
C PHE A 444 -3.45 29.30 3.61
N TRP A 445 -2.61 28.26 3.56
CA TRP A 445 -1.92 27.73 4.74
C TRP A 445 -0.43 28.07 4.79
N GLY A 446 0.14 28.56 3.69
CA GLY A 446 1.56 28.89 3.58
C GLY A 446 1.99 30.21 4.19
N GLU A 447 1.04 31.09 4.52
CA GLU A 447 1.34 32.42 5.02
C GLU A 447 0.73 32.68 6.41
N MET A 448 1.33 32.08 7.44
CA MET A 448 1.42 32.69 8.78
C MET A 448 2.87 33.02 9.18
N ALA A 449 3.85 32.85 8.28
CA ALA A 449 5.26 33.17 8.54
C ALA A 449 5.80 34.40 7.78
N GLY A 450 5.09 34.94 6.78
CA GLY A 450 5.67 35.93 5.84
C GLY A 450 4.88 37.21 5.57
N LEU A 451 3.66 37.40 6.10
CA LEU A 451 2.88 38.62 5.83
C LEU A 451 3.14 39.70 6.90
N PRO A 452 3.41 40.97 6.52
CA PRO A 452 3.55 42.07 7.46
C PRO A 452 2.25 42.26 8.27
N GLY A 453 2.42 42.60 9.55
CA GLY A 453 1.46 42.39 10.65
C GLY A 453 0.06 43.01 10.55
N VAL A 454 -0.33 43.62 9.45
CA VAL A 454 -1.67 44.21 9.25
C VAL A 454 -2.71 43.13 8.87
N ALA A 455 -2.30 41.99 8.33
CA ALA A 455 -3.22 40.87 8.01
C ALA A 455 -3.54 39.96 9.22
N ARG A 456 -3.00 40.24 10.41
CA ARG A 456 -3.23 39.42 11.63
C ARG A 456 -4.58 39.65 12.30
N VAL A 457 -5.40 40.60 11.81
CA VAL A 457 -6.64 41.02 12.45
C VAL A 457 -7.85 40.70 11.56
N LEU A 458 -8.06 39.44 11.17
CA LEU A 458 -9.35 39.01 10.60
C LEU A 458 -9.67 37.56 11.02
N PRO A 459 -10.96 37.23 11.27
CA PRO A 459 -11.36 36.10 12.10
C PRO A 459 -11.25 34.78 11.32
N TRP A 460 -10.08 34.18 11.37
CA TRP A 460 -9.78 32.83 10.86
C TRP A 460 -10.10 31.72 11.87
N ARG A 461 -10.83 32.04 12.94
CA ARG A 461 -11.16 31.09 14.01
C ARG A 461 -12.64 31.16 14.29
N ASP A 462 -13.37 30.25 13.64
CA ASP A 462 -14.24 29.28 14.28
C ASP A 462 -14.35 28.02 13.40
#